data_AF-A0AAE7BEZ8-F1
#
_entry.id   AF-A0AAE7BEZ8-F1
#
_cell.length_a   1.000
_cell.length_b   1.000
_cell.length_c   1.000
_cell.angle_alpha   90.00
_cell.angle_beta   90.00
_cell.angle_gamma   90.00
#
_symmetry.space_group_name_H-M   'P 1'
#
loop_
_entity.id
_entity.type
_entity.pdbx_description
1 polymer ?
#
loop_
_entity_poly.entity_id
_entity_poly.type
_entity_poly.pdbx_seq_one_letter_code
_entity_poly.pdbx_strand_id
1 'polypeptide(L)'
;MKTYNYTLNDSSLEMLIDFPSFKNKKNLLIQIFCGNKKHYLENIVKIITKNLPQAICIGSSTDGEINEENITTLNTVISISVFEKTTLKAIYVKNENSFINGVEIAKELFSEKTKLLITFTDGKKTNGEEFLKGINSINNKIIVCGGMAGDNANFNQTFISYQDKVFTYGCVGVVLDSDVLQVRNSYNFNWSEIGIVHTIDEVDKNRVYKISGLTPLDFYKKYLGSYVASSLPATGIEFPLIVQKNNLPLARAVISKHIDGSLSFAGNLEKGDIVKLGFGNIELIMNNPIESLFKDQPLENIESIFIYSCMARRRYMPNMIDIEIKPFSQIAPTCGFFTYGEFFHYQENNQLLNQSLTLVALSENCSKKNSKKQIKISQTPLSEHARSLEALTHLIQQSSNDYNKQSKKLEEGNIYSQNLITAQKRFLKHAVHETNTPLSVIMGNIEMFEMEFGKNKYLSNIEVAMKNIFSIYDDLSYLIKKDQVNSAIHKINIVDFVRSRIDFFTSSALKFKSNFKFQALKDEININFNEIKLQRIVDNNLTNAIKYTLPNETIFVKLSIFNKECNFTIESNSKQILNPQEIFEEYYREQVSQEGFGLGLNLVKRICNEENVGIKLESGKDWASFTYTFKGVL
;
A
#
# COMPACT_ATOMS: atom_id res chain seq x y z
N MET A 1 -23.92 11.14 40.74
CA MET A 1 -22.90 12.21 40.64
C MET A 1 -23.49 13.52 40.13
N LYS A 2 -22.81 14.66 40.34
CA LYS A 2 -23.18 15.96 39.73
C LYS A 2 -21.94 16.67 39.21
N THR A 3 -22.05 17.29 38.03
CA THR A 3 -20.96 18.04 37.40
C THR A 3 -21.39 19.48 37.16
N TYR A 4 -20.49 20.41 37.47
CA TYR A 4 -20.67 21.85 37.32
C TYR A 4 -19.54 22.40 36.45
N ASN A 5 -19.89 23.08 35.36
CA ASN A 5 -18.93 23.60 34.40
C ASN A 5 -18.95 25.12 34.39
N TYR A 6 -17.77 25.73 34.40
CA TYR A 6 -17.59 27.17 34.46
C TYR A 6 -16.60 27.61 33.39
N THR A 7 -16.91 28.69 32.68
CA THR A 7 -15.94 29.37 31.82
C THR A 7 -15.42 30.59 32.54
N LEU A 8 -14.12 30.61 32.82
CA LEU A 8 -13.42 31.75 33.37
C LEU A 8 -13.09 32.74 32.25
N ASN A 9 -13.69 33.92 32.37
CA ASN A 9 -13.42 35.09 31.53
C ASN A 9 -12.66 36.13 32.36
N ASP A 10 -12.85 37.43 32.12
CA ASP A 10 -12.22 38.53 32.88
C ASP A 10 -12.71 38.65 34.35
N SER A 11 -13.63 37.81 34.80
CA SER A 11 -14.15 37.79 36.18
C SER A 11 -13.22 37.04 37.15
N SER A 12 -13.28 37.38 38.44
CA SER A 12 -12.51 36.64 39.46
C SER A 12 -13.12 35.25 39.72
N LEU A 13 -12.25 34.28 40.04
CA LEU A 13 -12.65 32.90 40.31
C LEU A 13 -13.67 32.80 41.46
N GLU A 14 -13.48 33.63 42.48
CA GLU A 14 -14.30 33.65 43.70
C GLU A 14 -15.72 34.19 43.46
N MET A 15 -15.94 34.97 42.39
CA MET A 15 -17.30 35.37 41.99
C MET A 15 -17.97 34.30 41.13
N LEU A 16 -17.19 33.52 40.39
CA LEU A 16 -17.69 32.52 39.45
C LEU A 16 -18.08 31.21 40.15
N ILE A 17 -17.31 30.79 41.14
CA ILE A 17 -17.47 29.50 41.82
C ILE A 17 -17.86 29.74 43.28
N ASP A 18 -19.04 29.25 43.67
CA ASP A 18 -19.49 29.21 45.06
C ASP A 18 -18.74 28.11 45.85
N PHE A 19 -17.48 28.38 46.18
CA PHE A 19 -16.61 27.48 46.94
C PHE A 19 -17.24 26.92 48.23
N PRO A 20 -17.94 27.74 49.07
CA PRO A 20 -18.65 27.24 50.24
C PRO A 20 -19.55 26.02 49.99
N SER A 21 -20.25 25.95 48.85
CA SER A 21 -21.14 24.84 48.52
C SER A 21 -20.42 23.48 48.36
N PHE A 22 -19.12 23.50 48.07
CA PHE A 22 -18.30 22.32 47.82
C PHE A 22 -17.46 21.89 49.03
N LYS A 23 -17.24 22.75 50.03
CA LYS A 23 -16.33 22.48 51.18
C LYS A 23 -16.63 21.17 51.92
N ASN A 24 -17.89 20.78 52.03
CA ASN A 24 -18.31 19.58 52.76
C ASN A 24 -18.39 18.32 51.87
N LYS A 25 -18.06 18.41 50.59
CA LYS A 25 -18.08 17.28 49.66
C LYS A 25 -16.73 16.56 49.72
N LYS A 26 -16.76 15.23 49.91
CA LYS A 26 -15.56 14.40 50.07
C LYS A 26 -14.89 14.07 48.73
N ASN A 27 -15.64 13.52 47.78
CA ASN A 27 -15.08 13.07 46.49
C ASN A 27 -15.29 14.13 45.42
N LEU A 28 -14.33 15.06 45.34
CA LEU A 28 -14.34 16.16 44.37
C LEU A 28 -13.21 15.98 43.36
N LEU A 29 -13.57 15.94 42.08
CA LEU A 29 -12.62 16.04 40.97
C LEU A 29 -12.79 17.40 40.30
N ILE A 30 -11.69 18.14 40.17
CA ILE A 30 -11.63 19.39 39.44
C ILE A 30 -10.73 19.20 38.24
N GLN A 31 -11.30 19.34 37.03
CA GLN A 31 -10.57 19.34 35.77
C GLN A 31 -10.50 20.76 35.23
N ILE A 32 -9.30 21.22 34.87
CA ILE A 32 -9.07 22.58 34.36
C ILE A 32 -8.45 22.52 32.96
N PHE A 33 -9.11 23.15 31.99
CA PHE A 33 -8.64 23.24 30.61
C PHE A 33 -8.33 24.70 30.29
N CYS A 34 -7.04 25.03 30.16
CA CYS A 34 -6.57 26.41 30.05
C CYS A 34 -5.97 26.68 28.67
N GLY A 35 -6.64 27.50 27.85
CA GLY A 35 -6.11 27.96 26.56
C GLY A 35 -5.17 29.16 26.67
N ASN A 36 -4.86 29.62 27.89
CA ASN A 36 -4.06 30.81 28.15
C ASN A 36 -2.60 30.44 28.55
N LYS A 37 -1.81 31.42 29.02
CA LYS A 37 -0.41 31.20 29.39
C LYS A 37 -0.28 30.42 30.72
N LYS A 38 0.85 29.73 30.90
CA LYS A 38 1.18 28.94 32.11
C LYS A 38 0.87 29.64 33.44
N HIS A 39 1.24 30.91 33.58
CA HIS A 39 1.05 31.65 34.83
C HIS A 39 -0.43 31.89 35.19
N TYR A 40 -1.33 31.93 34.19
CA TYR A 40 -2.77 31.97 34.45
C TYR A 40 -3.22 30.67 35.12
N LEU A 41 -2.82 29.51 34.56
CA LEU A 41 -3.13 28.22 35.18
C LEU A 41 -2.53 28.11 36.58
N GLU A 42 -1.29 28.56 36.78
CA GLU A 42 -0.64 28.58 38.11
C GLU A 42 -1.43 29.39 39.15
N ASN A 43 -2.00 30.53 38.75
CA ASN A 43 -2.85 31.32 39.63
C ASN A 43 -4.18 30.62 39.94
N ILE A 44 -4.82 30.04 38.92
CA ILE A 44 -6.10 29.34 39.05
C ILE A 44 -5.97 28.13 39.98
N VAL A 45 -4.96 27.27 39.78
CA VAL A 45 -4.77 26.08 40.61
C VAL A 45 -4.48 26.43 42.06
N LYS A 46 -3.72 27.50 42.33
CA LYS A 46 -3.46 27.99 43.68
C LYS A 46 -4.73 28.47 44.38
N ILE A 47 -5.60 29.21 43.69
CA ILE A 47 -6.86 29.70 44.25
C ILE A 47 -7.80 28.52 44.54
N ILE A 48 -7.94 27.58 43.61
CA ILE A 48 -8.81 26.41 43.76
C ILE A 48 -8.34 25.53 44.92
N THR A 49 -7.07 25.14 44.95
CA THR A 49 -6.53 24.27 46.00
C THR A 49 -6.52 24.93 47.38
N LYS A 50 -6.37 26.26 47.45
CA LYS A 50 -6.53 27.01 48.71
C LYS A 50 -7.97 26.97 49.24
N ASN A 51 -8.98 27.06 48.36
CA ASN A 51 -10.39 27.08 48.76
C ASN A 51 -11.00 25.68 48.95
N LEU A 52 -10.49 24.68 48.22
CA LEU A 52 -10.95 23.28 48.23
C LEU A 52 -9.75 22.31 48.36
N PRO A 53 -9.03 22.30 49.49
CA PRO A 53 -7.83 21.47 49.67
C PRO A 53 -8.11 19.96 49.65
N GLN A 54 -9.35 19.55 49.87
CA GLN A 54 -9.79 18.15 49.81
C GLN A 54 -10.05 17.65 48.38
N ALA A 55 -10.14 18.56 47.39
CA ALA A 55 -10.42 18.19 46.02
C ALA A 55 -9.17 17.66 45.31
N ILE A 56 -9.35 16.70 44.40
CA ILE A 56 -8.32 16.33 43.45
C ILE A 56 -8.40 17.29 42.27
N CYS A 57 -7.36 18.10 42.10
CA CYS A 57 -7.25 19.04 41.00
C CYS A 57 -6.25 18.55 39.96
N ILE A 58 -6.71 18.36 38.72
CA ILE A 58 -5.87 18.06 37.56
C ILE A 58 -6.21 19.03 36.43
N GLY A 59 -5.28 19.26 35.52
CA GLY A 59 -5.53 20.16 34.41
C GLY A 59 -4.53 20.03 33.27
N SER A 60 -4.85 20.72 32.19
CA SER A 60 -4.10 20.70 30.94
C SER A 60 -4.20 22.04 30.24
N SER A 61 -3.16 22.40 29.50
CA SER A 61 -3.26 23.36 28.41
C SER A 61 -4.09 22.77 27.27
N THR A 62 -4.73 23.62 26.46
CA THR A 62 -5.60 23.17 25.38
C THR A 62 -5.47 23.98 24.09
N ASP A 63 -5.92 23.41 22.97
CA ASP A 63 -6.17 24.11 21.71
C ASP A 63 -7.55 24.81 21.65
N GLY A 64 -8.42 24.49 22.60
CA GLY A 64 -9.74 25.09 22.75
C GLY A 64 -10.54 24.42 23.86
N GLU A 65 -11.48 25.13 24.44
CA GLU A 65 -12.26 24.63 25.58
C GLU A 65 -13.68 24.29 25.16
N ILE A 66 -14.24 23.25 25.77
CA ILE A 66 -15.63 22.83 25.57
C ILE A 66 -16.37 23.00 26.89
N ASN A 67 -17.40 23.85 26.90
CA ASN A 67 -18.33 24.00 28.02
C ASN A 67 -19.77 23.97 27.51
N GLU A 68 -20.46 22.86 27.77
CA GLU A 68 -21.79 22.56 27.25
C GLU A 68 -21.82 22.67 25.71
N GLU A 69 -22.63 23.58 25.16
CA GLU A 69 -22.69 23.86 23.72
C GLU A 69 -21.65 24.88 23.23
N ASN A 70 -20.93 25.53 24.14
CA ASN A 70 -20.01 26.61 23.80
C ASN A 70 -18.59 26.07 23.61
N ILE A 71 -17.98 26.47 22.49
CA ILE A 71 -16.58 26.21 22.18
C ILE A 71 -15.84 27.54 22.22
N THR A 72 -14.80 27.62 23.03
CA THR A 72 -13.97 28.82 23.18
C THR A 72 -12.51 28.56 22.86
N THR A 73 -11.76 29.64 22.70
CA THR A 73 -10.29 29.63 22.66
C THR A 73 -9.75 30.71 23.58
N LEU A 74 -8.51 30.51 24.06
CA LEU A 74 -7.79 31.45 24.93
C LEU A 74 -8.47 31.71 26.30
N ASN A 75 -9.53 30.98 26.62
CA ASN A 75 -10.25 31.05 27.89
C ASN A 75 -9.80 29.90 28.80
N THR A 76 -10.44 29.76 29.96
CA THR A 76 -10.24 28.59 30.82
C THR A 76 -11.58 27.99 31.22
N VAL A 77 -11.75 26.69 31.02
CA VAL A 77 -12.92 25.96 31.52
C VAL A 77 -12.54 25.14 32.74
N ILE A 78 -13.38 25.23 33.78
CA ILE A 78 -13.23 24.52 35.04
C ILE A 78 -14.44 23.62 35.22
N SER A 79 -14.22 22.32 35.33
CA SER A 79 -15.26 21.33 35.62
C SER A 79 -15.08 20.78 37.04
N ILE A 80 -16.12 20.91 37.87
CA ILE A 80 -16.18 20.36 39.22
C ILE A 80 -17.16 19.20 39.23
N SER A 81 -16.65 17.99 39.40
CA SER A 81 -17.44 16.76 39.52
C SER A 81 -17.51 16.30 40.98
N VAL A 82 -18.72 16.12 41.48
CA VAL A 82 -19.03 15.66 42.83
C VAL A 82 -19.54 14.22 42.75
N PHE A 83 -18.77 13.29 43.31
CA PHE A 83 -19.12 11.87 43.38
C PHE A 83 -19.68 11.50 44.75
N GLU A 84 -20.74 10.68 44.77
CA GLU A 84 -21.36 10.23 46.01
C GLU A 84 -20.79 8.88 46.48
N LYS A 85 -20.50 7.97 45.54
CA LYS A 85 -20.13 6.57 45.81
C LYS A 85 -18.76 6.18 45.23
N THR A 86 -18.20 7.02 44.37
CA THR A 86 -16.91 6.81 43.71
C THR A 86 -15.80 7.53 44.46
N THR A 87 -14.71 6.81 44.75
CA THR A 87 -13.50 7.36 45.37
C THR A 87 -12.47 7.71 44.31
N LEU A 88 -11.62 8.69 44.61
CA LEU A 88 -10.65 9.24 43.66
C LEU A 88 -9.24 9.10 44.21
N LYS A 89 -8.30 8.73 43.35
CA LYS A 89 -6.85 8.77 43.63
C LYS A 89 -6.14 9.35 42.42
N ALA A 90 -5.20 10.26 42.64
CA ALA A 90 -4.46 10.89 41.55
C ALA A 90 -2.98 11.03 41.89
N ILE A 91 -2.16 11.05 40.85
CA ILE A 91 -0.73 11.31 40.93
C ILE A 91 -0.24 12.06 39.70
N TYR A 92 0.96 12.61 39.83
CA TYR A 92 1.77 13.10 38.73
C TYR A 92 3.05 12.25 38.63
N VAL A 93 3.43 11.88 37.42
CA VAL A 93 4.61 11.07 37.12
C VAL A 93 5.48 11.78 36.08
N LYS A 94 6.80 11.71 36.28
CA LYS A 94 7.79 12.30 35.38
C LYS A 94 9.03 11.44 35.26
N ASN A 95 9.09 10.71 34.15
CA ASN A 95 10.24 9.96 33.66
C ASN A 95 10.52 10.39 32.20
N GLU A 96 11.76 10.22 31.75
CA GLU A 96 12.16 10.50 30.37
C GLU A 96 11.50 9.53 29.38
N ASN A 97 11.23 8.31 29.82
CA ASN A 97 10.62 7.28 29.01
C ASN A 97 9.08 7.28 29.19
N SER A 98 8.36 7.58 28.10
CA SER A 98 6.89 7.59 28.10
C SER A 98 6.26 6.25 28.49
N PHE A 99 6.86 5.12 28.10
CA PHE A 99 6.39 3.80 28.53
C PHE A 99 6.48 3.61 30.05
N ILE A 100 7.59 4.06 30.65
CA ILE A 100 7.78 3.99 32.11
C ILE A 100 6.76 4.87 32.83
N ASN A 101 6.47 6.07 32.31
CA ASN A 101 5.40 6.92 32.85
C ASN A 101 4.05 6.18 32.87
N GLY A 102 3.73 5.43 31.82
CA GLY A 102 2.50 4.63 31.73
C GLY A 102 2.47 3.46 32.71
N VAL A 103 3.61 2.80 32.91
CA VAL A 103 3.75 1.72 33.90
C VAL A 103 3.59 2.24 35.32
N GLU A 104 4.29 3.32 35.67
CA GLU A 104 4.27 3.90 37.02
C GLU A 104 2.86 4.42 37.37
N ILE A 105 2.19 5.12 36.44
CA ILE A 105 0.84 5.62 36.69
C ILE A 105 -0.17 4.50 36.93
N ALA A 106 -0.10 3.44 36.13
CA ALA A 106 -0.98 2.30 36.28
C ALA A 106 -0.69 1.51 37.56
N LYS A 107 0.57 1.24 37.89
CA LYS A 107 0.97 0.52 39.11
C LYS A 107 0.53 1.22 40.39
N GLU A 108 0.70 2.53 40.43
CA GLU A 108 0.39 3.33 41.63
C GLU A 108 -1.10 3.57 41.79
N LEU A 109 -1.85 3.73 40.70
CA LEU A 109 -3.26 4.09 40.77
C LEU A 109 -4.23 2.90 40.70
N PHE A 110 -3.91 1.83 39.96
CA PHE A 110 -4.90 0.79 39.70
C PHE A 110 -5.16 -0.09 40.92
N SER A 111 -6.44 -0.35 41.15
CA SER A 111 -6.96 -1.29 42.14
C SER A 111 -7.99 -2.21 41.49
N GLU A 112 -8.47 -3.23 42.21
CA GLU A 112 -9.55 -4.10 41.73
C GLU A 112 -10.87 -3.34 41.47
N LYS A 113 -11.03 -2.16 42.09
CA LYS A 113 -12.24 -1.33 41.96
C LYS A 113 -12.12 -0.25 40.89
N THR A 114 -10.98 -0.13 40.23
CA THR A 114 -10.78 0.90 39.20
C THR A 114 -11.69 0.65 38.01
N LYS A 115 -12.49 1.67 37.67
CA LYS A 115 -13.40 1.66 36.52
C LYS A 115 -12.92 2.55 35.38
N LEU A 116 -12.19 3.61 35.69
CA LEU A 116 -11.72 4.60 34.72
C LEU A 116 -10.42 5.25 35.19
N LEU A 117 -9.50 5.49 34.25
CA LEU A 117 -8.40 6.43 34.38
C LEU A 117 -8.64 7.63 33.45
N ILE A 118 -8.73 8.82 34.04
CA ILE A 118 -8.66 10.08 33.28
C ILE A 118 -7.23 10.58 33.37
N THR A 119 -6.55 10.77 32.25
CA THR A 119 -5.13 11.17 32.25
C THR A 119 -4.79 12.18 31.17
N PHE A 120 -3.88 13.11 31.50
CA PHE A 120 -3.33 14.12 30.60
C PHE A 120 -1.81 14.02 30.58
N THR A 121 -1.24 14.15 29.39
CA THR A 121 0.22 14.25 29.20
C THR A 121 0.58 15.59 28.59
N ASP A 122 1.84 15.98 28.68
CA ASP A 122 2.32 17.02 27.78
C ASP A 122 2.18 16.60 26.31
N GLY A 123 1.99 17.57 25.43
CA GLY A 123 1.72 17.33 24.00
C GLY A 123 2.95 17.29 23.08
N LYS A 124 4.17 17.47 23.61
CA LYS A 124 5.37 17.70 22.77
C LYS A 124 6.48 16.67 22.98
N LYS A 125 6.73 16.30 24.23
CA LYS A 125 7.83 15.42 24.64
C LYS A 125 7.35 14.00 24.91
N THR A 126 6.11 13.83 25.35
CA THR A 126 5.54 12.50 25.60
C THR A 126 5.14 11.82 24.28
N ASN A 127 5.60 10.59 24.07
CA ASN A 127 5.04 9.69 23.06
C ASN A 127 3.79 9.02 23.65
N GLY A 128 2.61 9.48 23.24
CA GLY A 128 1.33 9.01 23.77
C GLY A 128 1.07 7.52 23.54
N GLU A 129 1.57 6.95 22.43
CA GLU A 129 1.37 5.53 22.12
C GLU A 129 2.21 4.64 23.04
N GLU A 130 3.47 4.99 23.28
CA GLU A 130 4.31 4.27 24.25
C GLU A 130 3.79 4.42 25.69
N PHE A 131 3.26 5.59 26.04
CA PHE A 131 2.60 5.82 27.33
C PHE A 131 1.40 4.88 27.54
N LEU A 132 0.51 4.77 26.56
CA LEU A 132 -0.64 3.86 26.65
C LEU A 132 -0.22 2.39 26.64
N LYS A 133 0.82 2.00 25.88
CA LYS A 133 1.40 0.66 25.97
C LYS A 133 1.93 0.34 27.38
N GLY A 134 2.53 1.32 28.05
CA GLY A 134 2.94 1.21 29.44
C GLY A 134 1.76 0.89 30.37
N ILE A 135 0.65 1.60 30.22
CA ILE A 135 -0.58 1.34 30.99
C ILE A 135 -1.14 -0.07 30.68
N ASN A 136 -1.23 -0.43 29.39
CA ASN A 136 -1.73 -1.74 28.95
C ASN A 136 -0.91 -2.91 29.51
N SER A 137 0.40 -2.71 29.71
CA SER A 137 1.28 -3.76 30.28
C SER A 137 0.95 -4.13 31.73
N ILE A 138 0.23 -3.26 32.45
CA ILE A 138 -0.19 -3.46 33.84
C ILE A 138 -1.61 -3.98 33.91
N ASN A 139 -2.54 -3.29 33.25
CA ASN A 139 -3.91 -3.76 33.11
C ASN A 139 -4.54 -3.16 31.85
N ASN A 140 -4.72 -3.99 30.83
CA ASN A 140 -5.29 -3.61 29.54
C ASN A 140 -6.82 -3.53 29.54
N LYS A 141 -7.50 -3.87 30.65
CA LYS A 141 -8.98 -3.84 30.76
C LYS A 141 -9.52 -2.53 31.31
N ILE A 142 -8.67 -1.71 31.92
CA ILE A 142 -9.09 -0.41 32.46
C ILE A 142 -9.33 0.55 31.31
N ILE A 143 -10.51 1.19 31.31
CA ILE A 143 -10.84 2.25 30.37
C ILE A 143 -9.94 3.45 30.68
N VAL A 144 -9.25 3.96 29.65
CA VAL A 144 -8.46 5.19 29.73
C VAL A 144 -9.11 6.23 28.83
N CYS A 145 -9.26 7.45 29.35
CA CYS A 145 -9.67 8.62 28.58
C CYS A 145 -8.83 9.85 28.93
N GLY A 146 -9.01 10.91 28.16
CA GLY A 146 -8.23 12.13 28.24
C GLY A 146 -7.46 12.35 26.96
N GLY A 147 -6.27 12.93 27.08
CA GLY A 147 -5.45 13.20 25.91
C GLY A 147 -4.23 14.05 26.18
N MET A 148 -3.54 14.37 25.09
CA MET A 148 -2.33 15.15 25.09
C MET A 148 -2.66 16.64 25.08
N ALA A 149 -2.01 17.40 25.97
CA ALA A 149 -2.18 18.84 26.11
C ALA A 149 -1.91 19.59 24.80
N GLY A 150 -2.70 20.63 24.51
CA GLY A 150 -2.54 21.50 23.33
C GLY A 150 -2.11 22.92 23.69
N ASP A 151 -1.68 23.73 22.72
CA ASP A 151 -1.32 25.14 22.93
C ASP A 151 -1.79 26.08 21.79
N ASN A 152 -3.01 25.89 21.29
CA ASN A 152 -3.61 26.64 20.16
C ASN A 152 -2.80 26.51 18.86
N ALA A 153 -2.28 25.31 18.60
CA ALA A 153 -1.30 24.93 17.57
C ALA A 153 -0.11 25.87 17.38
N ASN A 154 0.37 26.45 18.48
CA ASN A 154 1.67 27.11 18.46
C ASN A 154 2.82 26.10 18.50
N PHE A 155 2.58 24.88 19.01
CA PHE A 155 3.55 23.80 19.21
C PHE A 155 4.83 24.26 19.96
N ASN A 156 4.69 25.29 20.79
CA ASN A 156 5.77 25.92 21.52
C ASN A 156 5.95 25.28 22.88
N GLN A 157 4.88 25.28 23.69
CA GLN A 157 4.92 24.79 25.06
C GLN A 157 3.52 24.42 25.56
N THR A 158 3.38 23.14 25.89
CA THR A 158 2.19 22.59 26.55
C THR A 158 2.47 22.36 28.03
N PHE A 159 1.42 22.31 28.84
CA PHE A 159 1.55 22.11 30.27
C PHE A 159 0.37 21.32 30.83
N ILE A 160 0.62 20.65 31.94
CA ILE A 160 -0.36 19.91 32.75
C ILE A 160 -0.27 20.37 34.20
N SER A 161 -1.32 20.19 34.98
CA SER A 161 -1.32 20.53 36.41
C SER A 161 -1.75 19.36 37.26
N TYR A 162 -1.15 19.29 38.45
CA TYR A 162 -1.55 18.39 39.52
C TYR A 162 -1.51 19.16 40.83
N GLN A 163 -2.66 19.21 41.51
CA GLN A 163 -2.86 20.02 42.70
C GLN A 163 -2.46 21.48 42.47
N ASP A 164 -1.56 22.03 43.28
CA ASP A 164 -1.14 23.43 43.27
C ASP A 164 0.01 23.73 42.29
N LYS A 165 0.42 22.75 41.49
CA LYS A 165 1.61 22.84 40.62
C LYS A 165 1.28 22.64 39.15
N VAL A 166 2.02 23.35 38.31
CA VAL A 166 1.96 23.26 36.84
C VAL A 166 3.30 22.77 36.30
N PHE A 167 3.24 21.74 35.46
CA PHE A 167 4.37 21.02 34.89
C PHE A 167 4.36 21.14 33.37
N THR A 168 5.54 21.15 32.76
CA THR A 168 5.74 21.26 31.30
C THR A 168 6.16 19.94 30.66
N TYR A 169 6.19 18.87 31.46
CA TYR A 169 6.61 17.55 31.03
C TYR A 169 6.09 16.49 31.99
N GLY A 170 5.71 15.32 31.46
CA GLY A 170 5.23 14.18 32.23
C GLY A 170 3.75 13.92 32.02
N CYS A 171 3.13 13.22 32.96
CA CYS A 171 1.71 12.91 32.94
C CYS A 171 1.06 13.09 34.30
N VAL A 172 -0.24 13.38 34.29
CA VAL A 172 -1.11 13.42 35.46
C VAL A 172 -2.27 12.47 35.21
N GLY A 173 -2.72 11.77 36.23
CA GLY A 173 -3.85 10.85 36.11
C GLY A 173 -4.64 10.77 37.39
N VAL A 174 -5.95 10.57 37.24
CA VAL A 174 -6.89 10.29 38.32
C VAL A 174 -7.67 9.02 37.98
N VAL A 175 -7.71 8.09 38.93
CA VAL A 175 -8.59 6.92 38.84
C VAL A 175 -9.90 7.16 39.57
N LEU A 176 -10.95 6.55 39.02
CA LEU A 176 -12.27 6.49 39.61
C LEU A 176 -12.51 5.05 40.06
N ASP A 177 -12.44 4.83 41.37
CA ASP A 177 -12.63 3.54 42.01
C ASP A 177 -14.07 3.45 42.53
N SER A 178 -14.82 2.44 42.08
CA SER A 178 -16.23 2.29 42.43
C SER A 178 -16.77 0.90 42.09
N ASP A 179 -17.68 0.40 42.93
CA ASP A 179 -18.44 -0.82 42.64
C ASP A 179 -19.69 -0.55 41.77
N VAL A 180 -20.11 0.72 41.66
CA VAL A 180 -21.40 1.10 41.05
C VAL A 180 -21.28 2.06 39.87
N LEU A 181 -20.10 2.67 39.65
CA LEU A 181 -19.89 3.62 38.55
C LEU A 181 -20.02 2.91 37.21
N GLN A 182 -20.95 3.39 36.39
CA GLN A 182 -21.07 3.03 34.99
C GLN A 182 -20.20 3.98 34.16
N VAL A 183 -19.30 3.40 33.37
CA VAL A 183 -18.41 4.11 32.46
C VAL A 183 -18.71 3.62 31.06
N ARG A 184 -18.98 4.56 30.15
CA ARG A 184 -19.21 4.26 28.73
C ARG A 184 -18.34 5.18 27.92
N ASN A 185 -17.44 4.63 27.11
CA ASN A 185 -16.65 5.40 26.17
C ASN A 185 -17.12 5.13 24.74
N SER A 186 -17.02 6.15 23.89
CA SER A 186 -17.33 6.05 22.47
C SER A 186 -16.44 7.01 21.68
N TYR A 187 -16.33 6.80 20.37
CA TYR A 187 -15.53 7.67 19.50
C TYR A 187 -16.14 7.80 18.11
N ASN A 188 -15.91 8.95 17.49
CA ASN A 188 -16.25 9.21 16.10
C ASN A 188 -14.97 9.51 15.33
N PHE A 189 -14.65 8.63 14.37
CA PHE A 189 -13.54 8.85 13.45
C PHE A 189 -13.93 9.90 12.41
N ASN A 190 -14.93 9.61 11.57
CA ASN A 190 -15.46 10.48 10.51
C ASN A 190 -14.46 10.93 9.42
N TRP A 191 -13.33 10.24 9.30
CA TRP A 191 -12.37 10.43 8.22
C TRP A 191 -12.55 9.31 7.20
N SER A 192 -12.36 9.63 5.92
CA SER A 192 -12.48 8.67 4.82
C SER A 192 -11.14 8.47 4.13
N GLU A 193 -10.86 7.23 3.76
CA GLU A 193 -9.70 6.87 2.94
C GLU A 193 -9.90 7.33 1.49
N ILE A 194 -8.85 7.86 0.87
CA ILE A 194 -8.83 8.27 -0.53
C ILE A 194 -7.61 7.68 -1.25
N GLY A 195 -7.82 7.31 -2.51
CA GLY A 195 -6.76 6.90 -3.43
C GLY A 195 -6.34 5.44 -3.25
N ILE A 196 -5.14 5.15 -3.76
CA ILE A 196 -4.58 3.80 -3.76
C ILE A 196 -3.87 3.49 -2.43
N VAL A 197 -3.69 2.20 -2.16
CA VAL A 197 -2.89 1.74 -1.02
C VAL A 197 -1.41 2.05 -1.23
N HIS A 198 -0.76 2.41 -0.13
CA HIS A 198 0.68 2.67 -0.04
C HIS A 198 1.28 1.87 1.11
N THR A 199 2.60 1.73 1.10
CA THR A 199 3.32 0.94 2.10
C THR A 199 4.40 1.80 2.73
N ILE A 200 4.52 1.72 4.05
CA ILE A 200 5.60 2.34 4.80
C ILE A 200 6.87 1.48 4.65
N ASP A 201 7.88 1.99 3.94
CA ASP A 201 9.08 1.20 3.62
C ASP A 201 10.20 1.37 4.67
N GLU A 202 10.31 2.57 5.23
CA GLU A 202 11.38 2.97 6.14
C GLU A 202 10.83 3.96 7.18
N VAL A 203 10.88 3.59 8.46
CA VAL A 203 10.32 4.35 9.58
C VAL A 203 11.08 4.04 10.87
N ASP A 204 11.22 5.06 11.72
CA ASP A 204 11.61 4.92 13.12
C ASP A 204 10.53 5.56 14.00
N LYS A 205 9.78 4.72 14.73
CA LYS A 205 8.63 5.10 15.55
C LYS A 205 7.61 5.95 14.77
N ASN A 206 7.58 7.26 15.00
CA ASN A 206 6.65 8.18 14.34
C ASN A 206 7.29 9.00 13.22
N ARG A 207 8.58 8.80 12.91
CA ARG A 207 9.29 9.48 11.81
C ARG A 207 9.43 8.54 10.63
N VAL A 208 8.74 8.85 9.54
CA VAL A 208 8.78 8.06 8.30
C VAL A 208 9.81 8.66 7.35
N TYR A 209 10.61 7.81 6.74
CA TYR A 209 11.66 8.17 5.78
C TYR A 209 11.27 7.80 4.34
N LYS A 210 10.47 6.75 4.15
CA LYS A 210 9.98 6.33 2.83
C LYS A 210 8.56 5.76 2.83
N ILE A 211 7.79 6.14 1.81
CA ILE A 211 6.44 5.66 1.51
C ILE A 211 6.39 5.25 0.04
N SER A 212 6.20 3.96 -0.24
CA SER A 212 6.18 3.37 -1.59
C SER A 212 7.32 3.89 -2.50
N GLY A 213 8.55 3.91 -2.00
CA GLY A 213 9.76 4.33 -2.70
C GLY A 213 10.00 5.85 -2.78
N LEU A 214 9.09 6.68 -2.27
CA LEU A 214 9.23 8.15 -2.24
C LEU A 214 9.59 8.64 -0.84
N THR A 215 10.27 9.80 -0.76
CA THR A 215 10.31 10.55 0.50
C THR A 215 8.88 10.99 0.87
N PRO A 216 8.51 11.06 2.16
CA PRO A 216 7.18 11.52 2.53
C PRO A 216 6.85 12.93 2.03
N LEU A 217 7.84 13.83 1.95
CA LEU A 217 7.64 15.15 1.34
C LEU A 217 7.26 15.06 -0.14
N ASP A 218 7.97 14.25 -0.92
CA ASP A 218 7.66 14.04 -2.34
C ASP A 218 6.34 13.30 -2.54
N PHE A 219 6.02 12.36 -1.65
CA PHE A 219 4.72 11.69 -1.60
C PHE A 219 3.58 12.71 -1.45
N TYR A 220 3.61 13.57 -0.43
CA TYR A 220 2.59 14.60 -0.22
C TYR A 220 2.56 15.59 -1.39
N LYS A 221 3.71 15.97 -1.94
CA LYS A 221 3.80 16.84 -3.13
C LYS A 221 3.13 16.23 -4.37
N LYS A 222 3.31 14.92 -4.58
CA LYS A 222 2.73 14.19 -5.71
C LYS A 222 1.20 14.16 -5.65
N TYR A 223 0.62 13.94 -4.47
CA TYR A 223 -0.82 13.74 -4.33
C TYR A 223 -1.61 15.01 -4.00
N LEU A 224 -1.01 15.95 -3.27
CA LEU A 224 -1.69 17.17 -2.80
C LEU A 224 -1.11 18.46 -3.42
N GLY A 225 -0.08 18.33 -4.26
CA GLY A 225 0.54 19.43 -4.97
C GLY A 225 1.63 20.17 -4.17
N SER A 226 2.36 21.03 -4.87
CA SER A 226 3.52 21.75 -4.33
C SER A 226 3.16 22.69 -3.18
N TYR A 227 1.99 23.35 -3.23
CA TYR A 227 1.55 24.28 -2.18
C TYR A 227 1.37 23.57 -0.84
N VAL A 228 0.69 22.42 -0.83
CA VAL A 228 0.50 21.65 0.40
C VAL A 228 1.84 21.18 0.96
N ALA A 229 2.72 20.63 0.12
CA ALA A 229 4.04 20.17 0.55
C ALA A 229 4.96 21.28 1.09
N SER A 230 4.86 22.51 0.55
CA SER A 230 5.59 23.66 1.09
C SER A 230 5.05 24.12 2.45
N SER A 231 3.74 23.97 2.66
CA SER A 231 3.02 24.44 3.86
C SER A 231 2.95 23.40 5.00
N LEU A 232 3.53 22.22 4.79
CA LEU A 232 3.70 21.22 5.86
C LEU A 232 4.56 21.78 7.01
N PRO A 233 4.22 21.48 8.28
CA PRO A 233 3.23 20.48 8.71
C PRO A 233 1.78 20.99 8.80
N ALA A 234 1.53 22.30 8.74
CA ALA A 234 0.22 22.89 9.05
C ALA A 234 -0.93 22.34 8.19
N THR A 235 -0.72 22.15 6.89
CA THR A 235 -1.70 21.59 5.95
C THR A 235 -1.79 20.06 6.00
N GLY A 236 -0.77 19.39 6.52
CA GLY A 236 -0.72 17.92 6.61
C GLY A 236 -1.63 17.34 7.69
N ILE A 237 -2.20 18.21 8.52
CA ILE A 237 -3.22 17.85 9.50
C ILE A 237 -4.53 17.49 8.79
N GLU A 238 -4.89 18.16 7.70
CA GLU A 238 -6.16 17.90 7.00
C GLU A 238 -6.14 16.57 6.24
N PHE A 239 -4.94 16.11 5.86
CA PHE A 239 -4.71 14.93 5.05
C PHE A 239 -3.79 13.91 5.75
N PRO A 240 -4.28 13.26 6.83
CA PRO A 240 -3.50 12.26 7.55
C PRO A 240 -3.26 11.01 6.69
N LEU A 241 -2.30 10.18 7.10
CA LEU A 241 -2.28 8.78 6.67
C LEU A 241 -3.27 7.99 7.52
N ILE A 242 -4.09 7.16 6.91
CA ILE A 242 -4.99 6.22 7.59
C ILE A 242 -4.36 4.83 7.50
N VAL A 243 -4.15 4.20 8.65
CA VAL A 243 -3.68 2.81 8.79
C VAL A 243 -4.73 1.99 9.54
N GLN A 244 -4.94 0.74 9.14
CA GLN A 244 -5.84 -0.18 9.85
C GLN A 244 -5.04 -0.99 10.88
N LYS A 245 -5.30 -0.81 12.18
CA LYS A 245 -4.70 -1.62 13.26
C LYS A 245 -5.80 -2.19 14.15
N ASN A 246 -5.81 -3.51 14.36
CA ASN A 246 -6.82 -4.21 15.17
C ASN A 246 -8.27 -3.90 14.77
N ASN A 247 -8.55 -3.86 13.46
CA ASN A 247 -9.85 -3.45 12.88
C ASN A 247 -10.29 -2.02 13.24
N LEU A 248 -9.37 -1.19 13.74
CA LEU A 248 -9.60 0.22 14.02
C LEU A 248 -8.87 1.08 12.98
N PRO A 249 -9.56 1.96 12.25
CA PRO A 249 -8.91 2.95 11.42
C PRO A 249 -8.22 3.98 12.31
N LEU A 250 -6.92 4.14 12.14
CA LEU A 250 -6.09 5.10 12.87
C LEU A 250 -5.57 6.16 11.90
N ALA A 251 -5.91 7.42 12.15
CA ALA A 251 -5.27 8.54 11.47
C ALA A 251 -3.91 8.84 12.09
N ARG A 252 -2.97 9.25 11.23
CA ARG A 252 -1.63 9.72 11.56
C ARG A 252 -1.42 11.03 10.81
N ALA A 253 -1.63 12.15 11.50
CA ALA A 253 -1.46 13.49 10.95
C ALA A 253 0.03 13.88 10.94
N VAL A 254 0.45 14.68 9.97
CA VAL A 254 1.82 15.22 9.94
C VAL A 254 1.96 16.29 11.02
N ILE A 255 2.95 16.14 11.91
CA ILE A 255 3.23 17.07 13.01
C ILE A 255 4.57 17.79 12.87
N SER A 256 5.50 17.25 12.07
CA SER A 256 6.79 17.88 11.83
C SER A 256 7.34 17.53 10.46
N LYS A 257 8.10 18.48 9.89
CA LYS A 257 8.82 18.34 8.63
C LYS A 257 10.31 18.51 8.89
N HIS A 258 11.10 17.57 8.40
CA HIS A 258 12.56 17.54 8.58
C HIS A 258 13.29 17.97 7.30
N ILE A 259 14.54 18.38 7.45
CA ILE A 259 15.39 18.90 6.36
C ILE A 259 15.66 17.83 5.28
N ASP A 260 15.75 16.56 5.69
CA ASP A 260 15.98 15.40 4.82
C ASP A 260 14.73 14.97 4.03
N GLY A 261 13.60 15.67 4.16
CA GLY A 261 12.33 15.32 3.50
C GLY A 261 11.51 14.25 4.24
N SER A 262 12.01 13.72 5.36
CA SER A 262 11.22 12.85 6.24
C SER A 262 10.15 13.67 6.99
N LEU A 263 9.07 12.99 7.40
CA LEU A 263 7.97 13.59 8.13
C LEU A 263 7.72 12.83 9.42
N SER A 264 7.44 13.56 10.52
CA SER A 264 6.94 12.96 11.76
C SER A 264 5.43 13.04 11.84
N PHE A 265 4.83 11.98 12.37
CA PHE A 265 3.39 11.81 12.48
C PHE A 265 2.91 11.81 13.94
N ALA A 266 1.62 12.07 14.16
CA ALA A 266 0.96 12.17 15.47
C ALA A 266 0.77 10.82 16.22
N GLY A 267 1.41 9.76 15.73
CA GLY A 267 1.45 8.42 16.32
C GLY A 267 2.46 7.56 15.56
N ASN A 268 2.76 6.36 16.06
CA ASN A 268 3.75 5.50 15.43
C ASN A 268 3.18 4.81 14.17
N LEU A 269 4.09 4.49 13.25
CA LEU A 269 3.89 3.67 12.07
C LEU A 269 4.99 2.59 12.05
N GLU A 270 4.69 1.46 11.44
CA GLU A 270 5.60 0.31 11.35
C GLU A 270 5.97 0.03 9.90
N LYS A 271 7.17 -0.53 9.69
CA LYS A 271 7.59 -0.96 8.37
C LYS A 271 6.65 -2.05 7.86
N GLY A 272 6.10 -1.86 6.67
CA GLY A 272 5.09 -2.75 6.08
C GLY A 272 3.65 -2.31 6.34
N ASP A 273 3.41 -1.28 7.17
CA ASP A 273 2.06 -0.74 7.35
C ASP A 273 1.46 -0.32 6.00
N ILE A 274 0.23 -0.77 5.76
CA ILE A 274 -0.56 -0.38 4.60
C ILE A 274 -1.34 0.88 4.95
N VAL A 275 -1.09 1.96 4.22
CA VAL A 275 -1.67 3.27 4.47
C VAL A 275 -2.37 3.82 3.25
N LYS A 276 -3.34 4.70 3.47
CA LYS A 276 -3.93 5.56 2.44
C LYS A 276 -3.96 7.00 2.93
N LEU A 277 -4.07 7.95 2.01
CA LEU A 277 -4.41 9.31 2.42
C LEU A 277 -5.83 9.34 2.97
N GLY A 278 -6.03 10.14 4.00
CA GLY A 278 -7.34 10.39 4.60
C GLY A 278 -7.80 11.82 4.34
N PHE A 279 -9.09 12.05 4.47
CA PHE A 279 -9.67 13.39 4.51
C PHE A 279 -10.92 13.41 5.39
N GLY A 280 -11.24 14.56 5.96
CA GLY A 280 -12.42 14.73 6.81
C GLY A 280 -13.72 14.61 6.00
N ASN A 281 -14.64 13.75 6.42
CA ASN A 281 -15.93 13.62 5.76
C ASN A 281 -16.97 14.49 6.48
N ILE A 282 -17.28 15.65 5.90
CA ILE A 282 -18.22 16.61 6.49
C ILE A 282 -19.60 16.00 6.70
N GLU A 283 -20.11 15.20 5.77
CA GLU A 283 -21.42 14.55 5.91
C GLU A 283 -21.47 13.65 7.15
N LEU A 284 -20.43 12.85 7.37
CA LEU A 284 -20.31 11.99 8.57
C LEU A 284 -20.12 12.78 9.86
N ILE A 285 -19.41 13.92 9.81
CA ILE A 285 -19.25 14.77 11.00
C ILE A 285 -20.54 15.51 11.34
N MET A 286 -21.33 15.86 10.32
CA MET A 286 -22.58 16.59 10.46
C MET A 286 -23.78 15.70 10.77
N ASN A 287 -23.75 14.43 10.36
CA ASN A 287 -24.80 13.48 10.65
C ASN A 287 -24.85 13.15 12.16
N ASN A 288 -26.08 13.08 12.69
CA ASN A 288 -26.41 12.99 14.11
C ASN A 288 -25.37 12.21 14.96
N PRO A 289 -24.46 12.90 15.67
CA PRO A 289 -23.32 12.27 16.35
C PRO A 289 -23.78 11.37 17.50
N ILE A 290 -24.94 11.64 18.10
CA ILE A 290 -25.51 10.79 19.16
C ILE A 290 -25.87 9.41 18.60
N GLU A 291 -26.47 9.36 17.41
CA GLU A 291 -26.91 8.10 16.82
C GLU A 291 -25.73 7.22 16.41
N SER A 292 -24.64 7.81 15.91
CA SER A 292 -23.42 7.07 15.60
C SER A 292 -22.73 6.53 16.86
N LEU A 293 -22.70 7.31 17.94
CA LEU A 293 -21.93 7.01 19.15
C LEU A 293 -22.66 6.09 20.14
N PHE A 294 -24.00 6.12 20.15
CA PHE A 294 -24.84 5.40 21.12
C PHE A 294 -25.89 4.51 20.45
N LYS A 295 -25.68 4.11 19.19
CA LYS A 295 -26.64 3.33 18.37
C LYS A 295 -27.32 2.17 19.11
N ASP A 296 -26.58 1.48 19.97
CA ASP A 296 -27.03 0.32 20.74
C ASP A 296 -26.99 0.50 22.26
N GLN A 297 -26.77 1.73 22.74
CA GLN A 297 -26.67 2.03 24.18
C GLN A 297 -27.78 2.98 24.64
N PRO A 298 -28.51 2.64 25.72
CA PRO A 298 -29.52 3.53 26.25
C PRO A 298 -28.87 4.80 26.80
N LEU A 299 -29.24 5.97 26.26
CA LEU A 299 -28.80 7.30 26.75
C LEU A 299 -29.33 7.65 28.15
N GLU A 300 -30.15 6.77 28.73
CA GLU A 300 -30.73 6.95 30.05
C GLU A 300 -29.66 6.95 31.14
N ASN A 301 -29.86 7.82 32.13
CA ASN A 301 -29.05 7.95 33.34
C ASN A 301 -27.63 8.46 33.18
N ILE A 302 -27.23 9.03 32.04
CA ILE A 302 -25.95 9.72 31.95
C ILE A 302 -26.00 10.97 32.84
N GLU A 303 -25.05 11.08 33.78
CA GLU A 303 -24.99 12.19 34.74
C GLU A 303 -23.90 13.21 34.37
N SER A 304 -22.91 12.82 33.56
CA SER A 304 -21.85 13.71 33.05
C SER A 304 -21.22 13.14 31.80
N ILE A 305 -20.79 14.02 30.88
CA ILE A 305 -20.04 13.67 29.68
C ILE A 305 -18.74 14.46 29.63
N PHE A 306 -17.62 13.77 29.38
CA PHE A 306 -16.35 14.41 29.04
C PHE A 306 -15.98 14.13 27.59
N ILE A 307 -15.64 15.19 26.86
CA ILE A 307 -15.27 15.12 25.44
C ILE A 307 -13.80 15.50 25.26
N TYR A 308 -13.05 14.68 24.53
CA TYR A 308 -11.69 14.98 24.12
C TYR A 308 -11.65 14.89 22.60
N SER A 309 -11.50 16.05 21.95
CA SER A 309 -11.64 16.18 20.50
C SER A 309 -10.33 16.64 19.87
N CYS A 310 -9.95 16.09 18.73
CA CYS A 310 -8.71 16.51 18.09
C CYS A 310 -8.80 17.97 17.60
N MET A 311 -7.76 18.77 17.85
CA MET A 311 -7.67 20.14 17.37
C MET A 311 -7.83 20.28 15.84
N ALA A 312 -7.49 19.21 15.11
CA ALA A 312 -7.66 19.13 13.68
C ALA A 312 -9.12 19.26 13.22
N ARG A 313 -10.08 18.73 13.99
CA ARG A 313 -11.53 18.83 13.67
C ARG A 313 -12.01 20.28 13.69
N ARG A 314 -11.59 21.04 14.70
CA ARG A 314 -11.89 22.47 14.84
C ARG A 314 -11.28 23.28 13.69
N ARG A 315 -10.09 22.93 13.23
CA ARG A 315 -9.41 23.62 12.12
C ARG A 315 -10.01 23.30 10.76
N TYR A 316 -10.44 22.06 10.58
CA TYR A 316 -11.15 21.63 9.37
C TYR A 316 -12.52 22.31 9.25
N MET A 317 -13.21 22.57 10.37
CA MET A 317 -14.53 23.21 10.40
C MET A 317 -14.64 24.32 11.47
N PRO A 318 -13.96 25.47 11.28
CA PRO A 318 -13.80 26.49 12.32
C PRO A 318 -15.12 27.11 12.82
N ASN A 319 -16.18 27.08 12.01
CA ASN A 319 -17.48 27.70 12.32
C ASN A 319 -18.63 26.70 12.46
N MET A 320 -18.34 25.40 12.55
CA MET A 320 -19.38 24.35 12.55
C MET A 320 -19.09 23.23 13.56
N ILE A 321 -18.00 23.31 14.30
CA ILE A 321 -17.62 22.26 15.25
C ILE A 321 -18.60 22.15 16.42
N ASP A 322 -19.38 23.21 16.71
CA ASP A 322 -20.46 23.23 17.68
C ASP A 322 -21.59 22.26 17.31
N ILE A 323 -21.81 22.00 16.03
CA ILE A 323 -22.83 21.06 15.54
C ILE A 323 -22.55 19.63 16.03
N GLU A 324 -21.27 19.26 16.15
CA GLU A 324 -20.85 17.97 16.66
C GLU A 324 -21.02 17.88 18.19
N ILE A 325 -20.77 18.98 18.92
CA ILE A 325 -20.69 18.99 20.39
C ILE A 325 -22.04 19.28 21.07
N LYS A 326 -22.81 20.24 20.52
CA LYS A 326 -24.08 20.74 21.07
C LYS A 326 -25.10 19.64 21.40
N PRO A 327 -25.24 18.54 20.65
CA PRO A 327 -26.18 17.49 20.99
C PRO A 327 -25.91 16.84 22.37
N PHE A 328 -24.66 16.77 22.82
CA PHE A 328 -24.31 16.12 24.10
C PHE A 328 -24.73 16.93 25.33
N SER A 329 -24.68 18.26 25.27
CA SER A 329 -25.10 19.13 26.38
C SER A 329 -26.60 19.02 26.68
N GLN A 330 -27.39 18.54 25.72
CA GLN A 330 -28.82 18.26 25.90
C GLN A 330 -29.09 16.96 26.69
N ILE A 331 -28.08 16.09 26.81
CA ILE A 331 -28.16 14.82 27.54
C ILE A 331 -27.76 15.03 29.00
N ALA A 332 -26.57 15.59 29.23
CA ALA A 332 -25.98 15.77 30.54
C ALA A 332 -24.92 16.90 30.50
N PRO A 333 -24.52 17.46 31.67
CA PRO A 333 -23.43 18.42 31.75
C PRO A 333 -22.19 17.91 31.01
N THR A 334 -21.78 18.69 30.00
CA THR A 334 -20.74 18.32 29.04
C THR A 334 -19.56 19.27 29.17
N CYS A 335 -18.36 18.70 29.31
CA CYS A 335 -17.12 19.46 29.40
C CYS A 335 -16.00 18.77 28.66
N GLY A 336 -14.98 19.50 28.23
CA GLY A 336 -13.92 18.91 27.46
C GLY A 336 -12.90 19.91 26.96
N PHE A 337 -12.01 19.41 26.10
CA PHE A 337 -11.00 20.26 25.48
C PHE A 337 -10.50 19.67 24.15
N PHE A 338 -9.88 20.53 23.34
CA PHE A 338 -9.26 20.14 22.09
C PHE A 338 -7.80 19.70 22.30
N THR A 339 -7.50 18.45 21.94
CA THR A 339 -6.25 17.75 22.27
C THR A 339 -5.32 17.61 21.07
N TYR A 340 -4.06 17.25 21.33
CA TYR A 340 -3.08 16.83 20.30
C TYR A 340 -3.05 15.33 20.03
N GLY A 341 -3.85 14.57 20.78
CA GLY A 341 -3.98 13.14 20.65
C GLY A 341 -4.92 12.63 21.74
N GLU A 342 -5.89 11.83 21.34
CA GLU A 342 -6.97 11.39 22.22
C GLU A 342 -6.64 10.00 22.78
N PHE A 343 -6.81 9.80 24.08
CA PHE A 343 -6.66 8.49 24.69
C PHE A 343 -8.00 7.76 24.67
N PHE A 344 -8.03 6.57 24.10
CA PHE A 344 -9.26 5.80 23.94
C PHE A 344 -9.06 4.32 24.24
N HIS A 345 -10.08 3.68 24.81
CA HIS A 345 -10.08 2.26 25.10
C HIS A 345 -10.96 1.48 24.12
N TYR A 346 -10.43 0.46 23.46
CA TYR A 346 -11.17 -0.39 22.53
C TYR A 346 -10.74 -1.85 22.66
N GLN A 347 -11.68 -2.75 22.93
CA GLN A 347 -11.47 -4.22 23.00
C GLN A 347 -10.25 -4.63 23.84
N GLU A 348 -10.24 -4.24 25.13
CA GLU A 348 -9.12 -4.53 26.06
C GLU A 348 -7.76 -3.99 25.59
N ASN A 349 -7.77 -2.84 24.90
CA ASN A 349 -6.56 -2.17 24.46
C ASN A 349 -6.74 -0.65 24.49
N ASN A 350 -5.84 0.05 25.17
CA ASN A 350 -5.79 1.51 25.10
C ASN A 350 -5.00 1.96 23.85
N GLN A 351 -5.57 2.86 23.06
CA GLN A 351 -5.04 3.34 21.79
C GLN A 351 -4.96 4.87 21.75
N LEU A 352 -3.93 5.37 21.07
CA LEU A 352 -3.79 6.79 20.74
C LEU A 352 -4.54 7.06 19.44
N LEU A 353 -5.62 7.82 19.53
CA LEU A 353 -6.36 8.29 18.38
C LEU A 353 -5.90 9.70 17.99
N ASN A 354 -6.03 10.00 16.70
CA ASN A 354 -5.89 11.34 16.16
C ASN A 354 -7.10 11.59 15.24
N GLN A 355 -7.38 12.86 14.94
CA GLN A 355 -8.51 13.26 14.08
C GLN A 355 -9.89 12.84 14.62
N SER A 356 -9.95 12.33 15.84
CA SER A 356 -11.14 11.70 16.38
C SER A 356 -11.79 12.60 17.42
N LEU A 357 -13.10 12.42 17.60
CA LEU A 357 -13.77 12.85 18.81
C LEU A 357 -13.91 11.62 19.70
N THR A 358 -13.44 11.71 20.94
CA THR A 358 -13.64 10.68 21.96
C THR A 358 -14.49 11.24 23.08
N LEU A 359 -15.31 10.39 23.69
CA LEU A 359 -16.13 10.77 24.82
C LEU A 359 -16.12 9.69 25.88
N VAL A 360 -16.32 10.11 27.13
CA VAL A 360 -16.69 9.24 28.23
C VAL A 360 -17.95 9.79 28.91
N ALA A 361 -18.94 8.92 29.08
CA ALA A 361 -20.18 9.18 29.79
C ALA A 361 -20.16 8.44 31.14
N LEU A 362 -20.51 9.14 32.21
CA LEU A 362 -20.43 8.65 33.58
C LEU A 362 -21.80 8.67 34.27
N SER A 363 -22.05 7.66 35.11
CA SER A 363 -23.22 7.60 35.98
C SER A 363 -22.98 6.74 37.22
N GLU A 364 -23.38 7.23 38.40
CA GLU A 364 -23.48 6.46 39.64
C GLU A 364 -24.89 5.90 39.87
N ASN A 365 -25.84 6.22 38.99
CA ASN A 365 -27.24 5.85 39.13
C ASN A 365 -27.63 4.69 38.20
N CYS A 366 -27.91 3.53 38.80
CA CYS A 366 -28.34 2.34 38.06
C CYS A 366 -29.86 2.24 37.80
N SER A 367 -30.66 3.23 38.21
CA SER A 367 -32.13 3.12 38.12
C SER A 367 -32.65 3.39 36.69
N LYS A 368 -33.21 2.37 36.03
CA LYS A 368 -33.87 2.51 34.71
C LYS A 368 -35.06 3.47 34.80
N LYS A 369 -34.90 4.73 34.40
CA LYS A 369 -36.04 5.62 34.16
C LYS A 369 -36.44 5.51 32.70
N ASN A 370 -37.59 4.87 32.45
CA ASN A 370 -38.26 4.75 31.14
C ASN A 370 -38.70 6.13 30.61
N SER A 371 -37.75 6.95 30.14
CA SER A 371 -38.09 8.13 29.36
C SER A 371 -37.15 8.22 28.17
N LYS A 372 -37.59 7.66 27.04
CA LYS A 372 -37.06 8.03 25.72
C LYS A 372 -37.31 9.52 25.52
N LYS A 373 -36.38 10.38 25.94
CA LYS A 373 -36.34 11.75 25.42
C LYS A 373 -36.00 11.63 23.94
N GLN A 374 -36.99 11.81 23.07
CA GLN A 374 -36.72 12.11 21.67
C GLN A 374 -36.03 13.47 21.63
N ILE A 375 -34.70 13.46 21.48
CA ILE A 375 -33.93 14.67 21.25
C ILE A 375 -34.30 15.14 19.83
N LYS A 376 -35.13 16.18 19.73
CA LYS A 376 -35.40 16.85 18.46
C LYS A 376 -34.19 17.70 18.11
N ILE A 377 -33.31 17.17 17.27
CA ILE A 377 -32.16 17.90 16.75
C ILE A 377 -32.66 18.81 15.63
N SER A 378 -32.49 20.12 15.79
CA SER A 378 -32.74 21.10 14.75
C SER A 378 -31.75 20.90 13.61
N GLN A 379 -32.24 20.68 12.38
CA GLN A 379 -31.41 20.72 11.18
C GLN A 379 -30.97 22.17 10.97
N THR A 380 -29.73 22.48 11.33
CA THR A 380 -29.15 23.80 11.07
C THR A 380 -28.79 23.87 9.58
N PRO A 381 -29.28 24.85 8.81
CA PRO A 381 -28.98 24.93 7.39
C PRO A 381 -27.48 25.15 7.15
N LEU A 382 -26.90 24.30 6.30
CA LEU A 382 -25.48 24.37 5.93
C LEU A 382 -25.15 25.69 5.23
N SER A 383 -23.99 26.26 5.59
CA SER A 383 -23.40 27.38 4.83
C SER A 383 -23.13 26.97 3.37
N GLU A 384 -23.07 27.92 2.44
CA GLU A 384 -22.76 27.63 1.03
C GLU A 384 -21.40 26.94 0.86
N HIS A 385 -20.41 27.33 1.69
CA HIS A 385 -19.09 26.72 1.69
C HIS A 385 -19.13 25.26 2.14
N ALA A 386 -19.92 24.94 3.17
CA ALA A 386 -20.07 23.57 3.66
C ALA A 386 -20.78 22.68 2.64
N ARG A 387 -21.79 23.19 1.92
CA ARG A 387 -22.44 22.46 0.81
C ARG A 387 -21.47 22.15 -0.33
N SER A 388 -20.58 23.09 -0.64
CA SER A 388 -19.55 22.88 -1.68
C SER A 388 -18.55 21.79 -1.26
N LEU A 389 -18.08 21.82 -0.01
CA LEU A 389 -17.18 20.80 0.52
C LEU A 389 -17.84 19.42 0.66
N GLU A 390 -19.13 19.37 1.01
CA GLU A 390 -19.94 18.15 1.04
C GLU A 390 -20.05 17.53 -0.37
N ALA A 391 -20.38 18.33 -1.38
CA ALA A 391 -20.44 17.86 -2.77
C ALA A 391 -19.08 17.34 -3.27
N LEU A 392 -17.98 18.04 -2.94
CA LEU A 392 -16.62 17.60 -3.27
C LEU A 392 -16.25 16.31 -2.54
N THR A 393 -16.60 16.19 -1.26
CA THR A 393 -16.40 14.98 -0.45
C THR A 393 -17.11 13.79 -1.09
N HIS A 394 -18.39 13.96 -1.42
CA HIS A 394 -19.18 12.91 -2.06
C HIS A 394 -18.61 12.53 -3.44
N LEU A 395 -18.20 13.51 -4.25
CA LEU A 395 -17.59 13.27 -5.55
C LEU A 395 -16.26 12.51 -5.43
N ILE A 396 -15.42 12.86 -4.45
CA ILE A 396 -14.16 12.18 -4.16
C ILE A 396 -14.42 10.72 -3.78
N GLN A 397 -15.38 10.47 -2.88
CA GLN A 397 -15.73 9.11 -2.46
C GLN A 397 -16.29 8.28 -3.62
N GLN A 398 -17.21 8.85 -4.39
CA GLN A 398 -17.80 8.17 -5.54
C GLN A 398 -16.75 7.84 -6.60
N SER A 399 -15.85 8.78 -6.91
CA SER A 399 -14.73 8.58 -7.83
C SER A 399 -13.78 7.47 -7.34
N SER A 400 -13.45 7.46 -6.04
CA SER A 400 -12.63 6.40 -5.42
C SER A 400 -13.30 5.02 -5.55
N ASN A 401 -14.61 4.93 -5.30
CA ASN A 401 -15.38 3.70 -5.43
C ASN A 401 -15.44 3.19 -6.88
N ASP A 402 -15.69 4.09 -7.84
CA ASP A 402 -15.73 3.76 -9.26
C ASP A 402 -14.37 3.29 -9.75
N TYR A 403 -13.28 3.93 -9.30
CA TYR A 403 -11.91 3.50 -9.59
C TYR A 403 -11.62 2.10 -9.04
N ASN A 404 -11.96 1.83 -7.77
CA ASN A 404 -11.75 0.52 -7.16
C ASN A 404 -12.52 -0.59 -7.91
N LYS A 405 -13.74 -0.28 -8.36
CA LYS A 405 -14.56 -1.22 -9.16
C LYS A 405 -13.95 -1.47 -10.54
N GLN A 406 -13.41 -0.46 -11.20
CA GLN A 406 -12.70 -0.62 -12.48
C GLN A 406 -11.38 -1.40 -12.31
N SER A 407 -10.61 -1.09 -11.27
CA SER A 407 -9.35 -1.76 -10.95
C SER A 407 -9.57 -3.27 -10.73
N LYS A 408 -10.59 -3.65 -9.96
CA LYS A 408 -10.95 -5.06 -9.75
C LYS A 408 -11.35 -5.77 -11.05
N LYS A 409 -12.17 -5.14 -11.89
CA LYS A 409 -12.55 -5.72 -13.20
C LYS A 409 -11.35 -5.91 -14.13
N LEU A 410 -10.40 -4.97 -14.10
CA LEU A 410 -9.17 -5.06 -14.88
C LEU A 410 -8.29 -6.23 -14.42
N GLU A 411 -8.17 -6.42 -13.10
CA GLU A 411 -7.45 -7.55 -12.51
C GLU A 411 -8.07 -8.90 -12.90
N GLU A 412 -9.40 -9.03 -12.77
CA GLU A 412 -10.14 -10.22 -13.20
C GLU A 412 -9.95 -10.50 -14.71
N GLY A 413 -9.99 -9.46 -15.56
CA GLY A 413 -9.73 -9.57 -16.99
C GLY A 413 -8.30 -10.01 -17.32
N ASN A 414 -7.31 -9.50 -16.59
CA ASN A 414 -5.91 -9.91 -16.74
C ASN A 414 -5.70 -11.38 -16.37
N ILE A 415 -6.26 -11.83 -15.25
CA ILE A 415 -6.20 -13.24 -14.83
C ILE A 415 -6.87 -14.13 -15.89
N TYR A 416 -8.04 -13.74 -16.39
CA TYR A 416 -8.73 -14.47 -17.44
C TYR A 416 -7.88 -14.59 -18.72
N SER A 417 -7.28 -13.49 -19.16
CA SER A 417 -6.40 -13.47 -20.35
C SER A 417 -5.19 -14.41 -20.17
N GLN A 418 -4.55 -14.40 -19.00
CA GLN A 418 -3.44 -15.30 -18.70
C GLN A 418 -3.86 -16.77 -18.69
N ASN A 419 -5.02 -17.08 -18.12
CA ASN A 419 -5.59 -18.43 -18.14
C ASN A 419 -5.89 -18.88 -19.58
N LEU A 420 -6.44 -18.00 -20.43
CA LEU A 420 -6.72 -18.29 -21.83
C LEU A 420 -5.44 -18.59 -22.62
N ILE A 421 -4.39 -17.77 -22.47
CA ILE A 421 -3.08 -17.99 -23.10
C ILE A 421 -2.51 -19.35 -22.67
N THR A 422 -2.59 -19.67 -21.38
CA THR A 422 -2.09 -20.93 -20.83
C THR A 422 -2.86 -22.13 -21.39
N ALA A 423 -4.19 -22.02 -21.49
CA ALA A 423 -5.04 -23.05 -22.08
C ALA A 423 -4.73 -23.26 -23.57
N GLN A 424 -4.58 -22.18 -24.34
CA GLN A 424 -4.21 -22.22 -25.76
C GLN A 424 -2.86 -22.91 -25.97
N LYS A 425 -1.84 -22.57 -25.17
CA LYS A 425 -0.52 -23.22 -25.20
C LYS A 425 -0.62 -24.71 -24.92
N ARG A 426 -1.41 -25.10 -23.92
CA ARG A 426 -1.61 -26.52 -23.56
C ARG A 426 -2.30 -27.28 -24.69
N PHE A 427 -3.35 -26.71 -25.28
CA PHE A 427 -4.05 -27.29 -26.42
C PHE A 427 -3.09 -27.56 -27.58
N LEU A 428 -2.29 -26.57 -27.98
CA LEU A 428 -1.33 -26.74 -29.08
C LEU A 428 -0.27 -27.80 -28.77
N LYS A 429 0.24 -27.86 -27.53
CA LYS A 429 1.21 -28.89 -27.12
C LYS A 429 0.64 -30.30 -27.25
N HIS A 430 -0.61 -30.52 -26.84
CA HIS A 430 -1.28 -31.82 -26.97
C HIS A 430 -1.52 -32.17 -28.44
N ALA A 431 -2.03 -31.22 -29.24
CA ALA A 431 -2.27 -31.42 -30.66
C ALA A 431 -1.01 -31.84 -31.43
N VAL A 432 0.14 -31.23 -31.16
CA VAL A 432 1.44 -31.62 -31.76
C VAL A 432 1.80 -33.07 -31.39
N HIS A 433 1.72 -33.43 -30.11
CA HIS A 433 2.09 -34.77 -29.66
C HIS A 433 1.17 -35.86 -30.24
N GLU A 434 -0.13 -35.61 -30.24
CA GLU A 434 -1.13 -36.53 -30.79
C GLU A 434 -1.02 -36.67 -32.31
N THR A 435 -0.51 -35.65 -33.01
CA THR A 435 -0.27 -35.71 -34.46
C THR A 435 1.02 -36.45 -34.80
N ASN A 436 2.09 -36.32 -34.00
CA ASN A 436 3.36 -37.03 -34.25
C ASN A 436 3.23 -38.55 -34.16
N THR A 437 2.31 -39.04 -33.32
CA THR A 437 2.10 -40.48 -33.09
C THR A 437 1.65 -41.23 -34.36
N PRO A 438 0.52 -40.88 -35.01
CA PRO A 438 0.10 -41.54 -36.25
C PRO A 438 1.10 -41.29 -37.39
N LEU A 439 1.75 -40.13 -37.43
CA LEU A 439 2.74 -39.85 -38.46
C LEU A 439 3.95 -40.81 -38.40
N SER A 440 4.41 -41.10 -37.18
CA SER A 440 5.53 -42.03 -36.95
C SER A 440 5.16 -43.47 -37.34
N VAL A 441 3.91 -43.88 -37.10
CA VAL A 441 3.39 -45.20 -37.52
C VAL A 441 3.34 -45.32 -39.04
N ILE A 442 2.86 -44.28 -39.73
CA ILE A 442 2.85 -44.26 -41.20
C ILE A 442 4.27 -44.36 -41.76
N MET A 443 5.22 -43.60 -41.19
CA MET A 443 6.62 -43.64 -41.62
C MET A 443 7.22 -45.04 -41.44
N GLY A 444 7.05 -45.67 -40.27
CA GLY A 444 7.58 -47.00 -40.02
C GLY A 444 7.03 -48.07 -40.97
N ASN A 445 5.74 -47.97 -41.35
CA ASN A 445 5.15 -48.88 -42.33
C ASN A 445 5.70 -48.65 -43.75
N ILE A 446 5.95 -47.40 -44.15
CA ILE A 446 6.59 -47.10 -45.44
C ILE A 446 8.00 -47.68 -45.48
N GLU A 447 8.79 -47.48 -44.42
CA GLU A 447 10.15 -48.01 -44.31
C GLU A 447 10.16 -49.55 -44.36
N MET A 448 9.24 -50.21 -43.63
CA MET A 448 9.12 -51.67 -43.64
C MET A 448 8.74 -52.21 -45.02
N PHE A 449 7.81 -51.53 -45.72
CA PHE A 449 7.45 -51.90 -47.08
C PHE A 449 8.62 -51.74 -48.06
N GLU A 450 9.36 -50.63 -47.98
CA GLU A 450 10.53 -50.40 -48.85
C GLU A 450 11.64 -51.43 -48.61
N MET A 451 11.79 -51.94 -47.37
CA MET A 451 12.72 -53.03 -47.06
C MET A 451 12.33 -54.36 -47.72
N GLU A 452 11.03 -54.68 -47.77
CA GLU A 452 10.55 -55.96 -48.33
C GLU A 452 10.45 -55.94 -49.87
N PHE A 453 9.95 -54.85 -50.46
CA PHE A 453 9.58 -54.80 -51.88
C PHE A 453 10.41 -53.82 -52.71
N GLY A 454 11.36 -53.13 -52.09
CA GLY A 454 12.14 -52.07 -52.73
C GLY A 454 11.39 -50.75 -52.87
N LYS A 455 12.07 -49.73 -53.40
CA LYS A 455 11.53 -48.36 -53.48
C LYS A 455 10.37 -48.26 -54.46
N ASN A 456 9.28 -47.61 -54.04
CA ASN A 456 8.13 -47.32 -54.88
C ASN A 456 7.93 -45.79 -55.01
N LYS A 457 7.80 -45.30 -56.24
CA LYS A 457 7.65 -43.85 -56.52
C LYS A 457 6.48 -43.20 -55.76
N TYR A 458 5.36 -43.90 -55.59
CA TYR A 458 4.21 -43.38 -54.85
C TYR A 458 4.46 -43.35 -53.33
N LEU A 459 5.13 -44.36 -52.79
CA LEU A 459 5.51 -44.39 -51.37
C LEU A 459 6.55 -43.33 -51.04
N SER A 460 7.55 -43.13 -51.90
CA SER A 460 8.51 -42.04 -51.74
C SER A 460 7.83 -40.66 -51.78
N ASN A 461 6.80 -40.48 -52.63
CA ASN A 461 6.02 -39.22 -52.61
C ASN A 461 5.24 -39.02 -51.29
N ILE A 462 4.70 -40.09 -50.70
CA ILE A 462 4.01 -40.04 -49.41
C ILE A 462 5.01 -39.78 -48.29
N GLU A 463 6.17 -40.45 -48.30
CA GLU A 463 7.27 -40.24 -47.36
C GLU A 463 7.73 -38.78 -47.34
N VAL A 464 7.86 -38.18 -48.51
CA VAL A 464 8.19 -36.76 -48.67
C VAL A 464 7.11 -35.85 -48.07
N ALA A 465 5.83 -36.09 -48.39
CA ALA A 465 4.72 -35.32 -47.82
C ALA A 465 4.67 -35.44 -46.28
N MET A 466 4.96 -36.62 -45.75
CA MET A 466 5.02 -36.92 -44.32
C MET A 466 6.17 -36.20 -43.62
N LYS A 467 7.39 -36.24 -44.19
CA LYS A 467 8.55 -35.50 -43.69
C LYS A 467 8.29 -33.99 -43.67
N ASN A 468 7.57 -33.48 -44.67
CA ASN A 468 7.16 -32.08 -44.71
C ASN A 468 6.21 -31.74 -43.55
N ILE A 469 5.19 -32.57 -43.29
CA ILE A 469 4.28 -32.38 -42.16
C ILE A 469 5.03 -32.39 -40.83
N PHE A 470 5.95 -33.35 -40.66
CA PHE A 470 6.77 -33.46 -39.45
C PHE A 470 7.60 -32.20 -39.21
N SER A 471 8.23 -31.64 -40.25
CA SER A 471 8.99 -30.40 -40.17
C SER A 471 8.14 -29.21 -39.72
N ILE A 472 6.93 -29.05 -40.24
CA ILE A 472 6.02 -27.95 -39.87
C ILE A 472 5.63 -28.06 -38.40
N TYR A 473 5.28 -29.26 -37.95
CA TYR A 473 4.86 -29.47 -36.57
C TYR A 473 6.02 -29.32 -35.59
N ASP A 474 7.24 -29.70 -35.97
CA ASP A 474 8.44 -29.48 -35.17
C ASP A 474 8.77 -27.99 -35.05
N ASP A 475 8.70 -27.23 -36.16
CA ASP A 475 8.87 -25.78 -36.16
C ASP A 475 7.79 -25.07 -35.32
N LEU A 476 6.53 -25.50 -35.42
CA LEU A 476 5.43 -25.00 -34.58
C LEU A 476 5.65 -25.36 -33.10
N SER A 477 6.10 -26.58 -32.80
CA SER A 477 6.43 -27.03 -31.45
C SER A 477 7.53 -26.16 -30.82
N TYR A 478 8.56 -25.83 -31.61
CA TYR A 478 9.62 -24.92 -31.19
C TYR A 478 9.07 -23.53 -30.86
N LEU A 479 8.22 -22.96 -31.72
CA LEU A 479 7.60 -21.65 -31.48
C LEU A 479 6.74 -21.61 -30.21
N ILE A 480 6.08 -22.71 -29.84
CA ILE A 480 5.24 -22.81 -28.63
C ILE A 480 6.08 -23.06 -27.37
N LYS A 481 7.17 -23.82 -27.46
CA LYS A 481 8.02 -24.21 -26.31
C LYS A 481 9.04 -23.13 -25.91
N LYS A 482 9.25 -22.09 -26.72
CA LYS A 482 10.28 -21.06 -26.52
C LYS A 482 10.25 -20.37 -25.15
N ASP A 483 9.08 -20.27 -24.51
CA ASP A 483 8.92 -19.61 -23.22
C ASP A 483 9.24 -20.52 -22.00
N GLN A 484 9.49 -21.82 -22.20
CA GLN A 484 9.69 -22.81 -21.12
C GLN A 484 11.08 -23.44 -21.08
N VAL A 485 11.90 -23.28 -22.12
CA VAL A 485 13.26 -23.83 -22.14
C VAL A 485 14.17 -22.77 -21.55
N ASN A 486 14.80 -23.08 -20.42
CA ASN A 486 15.95 -22.33 -19.89
C ASN A 486 17.03 -22.28 -20.99
N SER A 487 17.01 -21.24 -21.81
CA SER A 487 17.93 -21.07 -22.94
C SER A 487 19.24 -20.49 -22.41
N ALA A 488 20.00 -21.30 -21.68
CA ALA A 488 21.34 -20.94 -21.29
C ALA A 488 22.19 -20.70 -22.55
N ILE A 489 22.91 -19.59 -22.54
CA ILE A 489 23.90 -19.25 -23.57
C ILE A 489 25.20 -19.97 -23.18
N HIS A 490 25.77 -20.73 -24.10
CA HIS A 490 27.03 -21.43 -23.88
C HIS A 490 28.10 -20.93 -24.85
N LYS A 491 29.36 -21.06 -24.44
CA LYS A 491 30.50 -20.84 -25.32
C LYS A 491 30.60 -22.02 -26.28
N ILE A 492 30.40 -21.78 -27.57
CA ILE A 492 30.37 -22.80 -28.63
C ILE A 492 31.50 -22.50 -29.62
N ASN A 493 32.31 -23.52 -29.96
CA ASN A 493 33.20 -23.43 -31.11
C ASN A 493 32.39 -23.64 -32.39
N ILE A 494 32.07 -22.55 -33.11
CA ILE A 494 31.23 -22.62 -34.31
C ILE A 494 31.90 -23.42 -35.44
N VAL A 495 33.23 -23.50 -35.47
CA VAL A 495 33.96 -24.29 -36.47
C VAL A 495 33.64 -25.77 -36.34
N ASP A 496 33.79 -26.31 -35.12
CA ASP A 496 33.49 -27.72 -34.84
C ASP A 496 31.99 -28.01 -34.97
N PHE A 497 31.16 -27.08 -34.49
CA PHE A 497 29.72 -27.20 -34.62
C PHE A 497 29.29 -27.32 -36.09
N VAL A 498 29.67 -26.36 -36.93
CA VAL A 498 29.32 -26.36 -38.37
C VAL A 498 29.92 -27.58 -39.06
N ARG A 499 31.17 -27.96 -38.76
CA ARG A 499 31.78 -29.17 -39.31
C ARG A 499 30.94 -30.42 -39.00
N SER A 500 30.52 -30.60 -37.75
CA SER A 500 29.67 -31.74 -37.34
C SER A 500 28.32 -31.76 -38.08
N ARG A 501 27.71 -30.60 -38.33
CA ARG A 501 26.47 -30.50 -39.10
C ARG A 501 26.70 -30.83 -40.58
N ILE A 502 27.80 -30.37 -41.18
CA ILE A 502 28.15 -30.73 -42.56
C ILE A 502 28.36 -32.24 -42.68
N ASP A 503 29.08 -32.86 -41.75
CA ASP A 503 29.28 -34.32 -41.73
C ASP A 503 27.94 -35.05 -41.65
N PHE A 504 27.03 -34.60 -40.77
CA PHE A 504 25.68 -35.14 -40.67
C PHE A 504 24.87 -35.03 -41.98
N PHE A 505 25.01 -33.95 -42.73
CA PHE A 505 24.27 -33.73 -43.98
C PHE A 505 24.97 -34.27 -45.24
N THR A 506 26.21 -34.74 -45.15
CA THR A 506 27.00 -35.19 -46.32
C THR A 506 26.32 -36.33 -47.08
N SER A 507 25.76 -37.33 -46.37
CA SER A 507 25.02 -38.43 -47.00
C SER A 507 23.76 -37.96 -47.74
N SER A 508 23.14 -36.88 -47.28
CA SER A 508 21.97 -36.28 -47.93
C SER A 508 22.38 -35.50 -49.17
N ALA A 509 23.45 -34.71 -49.12
CA ALA A 509 23.96 -33.98 -50.28
C ALA A 509 24.35 -34.91 -51.44
N LEU A 510 24.99 -36.06 -51.14
CA LEU A 510 25.34 -37.06 -52.14
C LEU A 510 24.12 -37.63 -52.89
N LYS A 511 22.97 -37.78 -52.20
CA LYS A 511 21.71 -38.22 -52.85
C LYS A 511 21.20 -37.19 -53.87
N PHE A 512 21.45 -35.90 -53.63
CA PHE A 512 21.11 -34.81 -54.55
C PHE A 512 22.23 -34.49 -55.55
N LYS A 513 23.30 -35.31 -55.59
CA LYS A 513 24.49 -35.11 -56.43
C LYS A 513 25.22 -33.79 -56.15
N SER A 514 25.25 -33.35 -54.89
CA SER A 514 26.01 -32.17 -54.46
C SER A 514 27.08 -32.56 -53.45
N ASN A 515 28.17 -31.79 -53.40
CA ASN A 515 29.25 -31.97 -52.43
C ASN A 515 29.43 -30.72 -51.58
N PHE A 516 29.85 -30.86 -50.33
CA PHE A 516 30.22 -29.74 -49.48
C PHE A 516 31.72 -29.45 -49.56
N LYS A 517 32.09 -28.17 -49.55
CA LYS A 517 33.47 -27.72 -49.31
C LYS A 517 33.47 -26.72 -48.17
N PHE A 518 34.02 -27.15 -47.03
CA PHE A 518 34.14 -26.32 -45.83
C PHE A 518 35.49 -25.60 -45.78
N GLN A 519 35.47 -24.30 -45.49
CA GLN A 519 36.66 -23.48 -45.28
C GLN A 519 36.47 -22.59 -44.05
N ALA A 520 37.40 -22.68 -43.10
CA ALA A 520 37.45 -21.80 -41.93
C ALA A 520 38.77 -21.02 -41.91
N LEU A 521 38.72 -19.72 -41.64
CA LEU A 521 39.93 -18.88 -41.54
C LEU A 521 40.75 -19.14 -40.26
N LYS A 522 40.14 -19.77 -39.25
CA LYS A 522 40.77 -20.19 -37.99
C LYS A 522 40.23 -21.57 -37.60
N ASP A 523 41.04 -22.33 -36.87
CA ASP A 523 40.66 -23.66 -36.37
C ASP A 523 39.62 -23.59 -35.24
N GLU A 524 39.63 -22.51 -34.45
CA GLU A 524 38.67 -22.28 -33.38
C GLU A 524 38.08 -20.87 -33.45
N ILE A 525 36.75 -20.79 -33.36
CA ILE A 525 35.99 -19.53 -33.32
C ILE A 525 34.90 -19.69 -32.25
N ASN A 526 35.04 -18.96 -31.14
CA ASN A 526 34.14 -19.09 -30.00
C ASN A 526 33.04 -18.03 -30.04
N ILE A 527 31.79 -18.48 -29.99
CA ILE A 527 30.60 -17.61 -29.86
C ILE A 527 29.83 -17.97 -28.59
N ASN A 528 29.23 -16.95 -27.95
CA ASN A 528 28.27 -17.17 -26.87
C ASN A 528 26.88 -17.23 -27.50
N PHE A 529 26.34 -18.44 -27.67
CA PHE A 529 25.06 -18.61 -28.35
C PHE A 529 24.26 -19.77 -27.74
N ASN A 530 22.95 -19.80 -28.02
CA ASN A 530 22.13 -20.94 -27.68
C ASN A 530 22.29 -22.06 -28.73
N GLU A 531 22.73 -23.24 -28.31
CA GLU A 531 23.06 -24.35 -29.21
C GLU A 531 21.87 -24.78 -30.10
N ILE A 532 20.65 -24.82 -29.54
CA ILE A 532 19.43 -25.18 -30.28
C ILE A 532 19.13 -24.13 -31.36
N LYS A 533 19.23 -22.84 -31.02
CA LYS A 533 19.06 -21.74 -31.98
C LYS A 533 20.12 -21.80 -33.09
N LEU A 534 21.38 -22.06 -32.74
CA LEU A 534 22.47 -22.21 -33.71
C LEU A 534 22.21 -23.39 -34.64
N GLN A 535 21.78 -24.53 -34.10
CA GLN A 535 21.43 -25.70 -34.89
C GLN A 535 20.37 -25.38 -35.93
N ARG A 536 19.31 -24.64 -35.55
CA ARG A 536 18.25 -24.25 -36.49
C ARG A 536 18.74 -23.31 -37.58
N ILE A 537 19.63 -22.36 -37.27
CA ILE A 537 20.25 -21.50 -38.29
C ILE A 537 21.05 -22.36 -39.28
N VAL A 538 21.93 -23.24 -38.78
CA VAL A 538 22.81 -24.04 -39.64
C VAL A 538 22.01 -25.05 -40.46
N ASP A 539 21.14 -25.83 -39.84
CA ASP A 539 20.40 -26.92 -40.48
C ASP A 539 19.44 -26.40 -41.57
N ASN A 540 18.69 -25.33 -41.30
CA ASN A 540 17.78 -24.76 -42.29
C ASN A 540 18.52 -24.22 -43.52
N ASN A 541 19.72 -23.67 -43.33
CA ASN A 541 20.51 -23.17 -44.44
C ASN A 541 21.21 -24.29 -45.22
N LEU A 542 21.75 -25.31 -44.55
CA LEU A 542 22.35 -26.47 -45.23
C LEU A 542 21.31 -27.26 -46.01
N THR A 543 20.12 -27.50 -45.44
CA THR A 543 19.04 -28.20 -46.14
C THR A 543 18.52 -27.40 -47.33
N ASN A 544 18.40 -26.07 -47.22
CA ASN A 544 18.08 -25.22 -48.37
C ASN A 544 19.17 -25.30 -49.44
N ALA A 545 20.45 -25.20 -49.08
CA ALA A 545 21.53 -25.31 -50.04
C ALA A 545 21.50 -26.65 -50.79
N ILE A 546 21.28 -27.78 -50.09
CA ILE A 546 21.14 -29.10 -50.73
C ILE A 546 19.97 -29.14 -51.72
N LYS A 547 18.83 -28.52 -51.38
CA LYS A 547 17.62 -28.56 -52.20
C LYS A 547 17.71 -27.71 -53.47
N TYR A 548 18.38 -26.56 -53.39
CA TYR A 548 18.34 -25.53 -54.44
C TYR A 548 19.61 -25.45 -55.29
N THR A 549 20.70 -26.10 -54.89
CA THR A 549 21.94 -26.21 -55.68
C THR A 549 21.71 -27.03 -56.95
N LEU A 550 22.32 -26.62 -58.06
CA LEU A 550 22.25 -27.36 -59.32
C LEU A 550 22.98 -28.74 -59.19
N PRO A 551 22.52 -29.79 -59.88
CA PRO A 551 23.16 -31.11 -59.80
C PRO A 551 24.64 -31.08 -60.20
N ASN A 552 25.49 -31.82 -59.49
CA ASN A 552 26.95 -31.91 -59.64
C ASN A 552 27.73 -30.65 -59.22
N GLU A 553 27.07 -29.63 -58.66
CA GLU A 553 27.74 -28.43 -58.14
C GLU A 553 28.14 -28.58 -56.67
N THR A 554 29.11 -27.77 -56.26
CA THR A 554 29.64 -27.76 -54.88
C THR A 554 28.99 -26.67 -54.05
N ILE A 555 28.58 -27.01 -52.83
CA ILE A 555 28.11 -26.06 -51.82
C ILE A 555 29.32 -25.63 -50.98
N PHE A 556 29.64 -24.35 -51.03
CA PHE A 556 30.74 -23.77 -50.27
C PHE A 556 30.23 -23.25 -48.93
N VAL A 557 30.82 -23.74 -47.83
CA VAL A 557 30.51 -23.27 -46.48
C VAL A 557 31.76 -22.62 -45.91
N LYS A 558 31.68 -21.31 -45.64
CA LYS A 558 32.81 -20.48 -45.24
C LYS A 558 32.57 -19.87 -43.85
N LEU A 559 33.58 -19.92 -42.99
CA LEU A 559 33.63 -19.18 -41.74
C LEU A 559 34.78 -18.18 -41.78
N SER A 560 34.45 -16.90 -41.65
CA SER A 560 35.43 -15.81 -41.66
C SER A 560 35.24 -14.87 -40.47
N ILE A 561 36.32 -14.29 -39.97
CA ILE A 561 36.27 -13.29 -38.90
C ILE A 561 36.71 -11.94 -39.47
N PHE A 562 35.88 -10.93 -39.25
CA PHE A 562 36.21 -9.54 -39.55
C PHE A 562 35.70 -8.67 -38.40
N ASN A 563 36.54 -7.76 -37.87
CA ASN A 563 36.14 -6.80 -36.81
C ASN A 563 35.44 -7.42 -35.57
N LYS A 564 35.93 -8.57 -35.06
CA LYS A 564 35.31 -9.32 -33.92
C LYS A 564 33.89 -9.86 -34.20
N GLU A 565 33.52 -9.95 -35.47
CA GLU A 565 32.30 -10.61 -35.93
C GLU A 565 32.67 -11.86 -36.73
N CYS A 566 31.90 -12.94 -36.55
CA CYS A 566 32.05 -14.18 -37.30
C CYS A 566 30.97 -14.24 -38.38
N ASN A 567 31.39 -14.26 -39.63
CA ASN A 567 30.53 -14.46 -40.78
C ASN A 567 30.50 -15.93 -41.16
N PHE A 568 29.32 -16.54 -41.02
CA PHE A 568 28.97 -17.85 -41.54
C PHE A 568 28.29 -17.68 -42.88
N THR A 569 28.94 -18.11 -43.96
CA THR A 569 28.46 -17.96 -45.33
C THR A 569 28.24 -19.32 -45.97
N ILE A 570 27.06 -19.50 -46.58
CA ILE A 570 26.76 -20.64 -47.44
C ILE A 570 26.51 -20.12 -48.85
N GLU A 571 27.33 -20.58 -49.78
CA GLU A 571 27.32 -20.16 -51.18
C GLU A 571 27.18 -21.39 -52.08
N SER A 572 26.30 -21.30 -53.07
CA SER A 572 26.04 -22.40 -54.00
C SER A 572 25.68 -21.89 -55.38
N ASN A 573 26.01 -22.68 -56.40
CA ASN A 573 25.51 -22.47 -57.75
C ASN A 573 24.04 -22.89 -57.82
N SER A 574 23.15 -21.91 -57.89
CA SER A 574 21.70 -22.08 -57.87
C SER A 574 21.04 -21.16 -58.88
N LYS A 575 19.75 -21.38 -59.14
CA LYS A 575 18.96 -20.39 -59.88
C LYS A 575 18.91 -19.06 -59.13
N GLN A 576 18.80 -17.96 -59.89
CA GLN A 576 18.60 -16.63 -59.34
C GLN A 576 17.36 -16.56 -58.45
N ILE A 577 17.51 -15.96 -57.26
CA ILE A 577 16.41 -15.59 -56.37
C ILE A 577 15.85 -14.26 -56.86
N LEU A 578 14.59 -14.25 -57.29
CA LEU A 578 13.92 -13.09 -57.90
C LEU A 578 13.44 -12.07 -56.87
N ASN A 579 12.99 -12.54 -55.70
CA ASN A 579 12.47 -11.73 -54.60
C ASN A 579 13.24 -12.01 -53.29
N PRO A 580 14.48 -11.48 -53.14
CA PRO A 580 15.32 -11.71 -51.97
C PRO A 580 14.73 -11.25 -50.63
N GLN A 581 13.78 -10.31 -50.64
CA GLN A 581 13.14 -9.81 -49.41
C GLN A 581 12.01 -10.72 -48.93
N GLU A 582 11.24 -11.30 -49.86
CA GLU A 582 10.06 -12.12 -49.55
C GLU A 582 10.44 -13.55 -49.17
N ILE A 583 11.65 -14.02 -49.53
CA ILE A 583 12.12 -15.39 -49.22
C ILE A 583 12.24 -15.70 -47.72
N PHE A 584 12.21 -14.67 -46.87
CA PHE A 584 12.18 -14.82 -45.42
C PHE A 584 10.79 -14.64 -44.80
N GLU A 585 9.74 -14.40 -45.61
CA GLU A 585 8.36 -14.29 -45.14
C GLU A 585 7.70 -15.67 -45.00
N GLU A 586 6.71 -15.78 -44.11
CA GLU A 586 6.02 -17.04 -43.87
C GLU A 586 5.31 -17.53 -45.14
N TYR A 587 5.44 -18.83 -45.42
CA TYR A 587 4.79 -19.53 -46.54
C TYR A 587 5.24 -19.11 -47.95
N TYR A 588 6.20 -18.20 -48.06
CA TYR A 588 6.68 -17.72 -49.34
C TYR A 588 7.65 -18.70 -50.03
N ARG A 589 7.43 -18.96 -51.32
CA ARG A 589 8.28 -19.82 -52.16
C ARG A 589 8.26 -19.40 -53.62
N GLU A 590 9.42 -19.33 -54.27
CA GLU A 590 9.52 -19.01 -55.71
C GLU A 590 9.23 -20.20 -56.64
N GLN A 591 9.48 -21.43 -56.17
CA GLN A 591 9.17 -22.66 -56.91
C GLN A 591 8.30 -23.58 -56.06
N VAL A 592 7.07 -23.83 -56.51
CA VAL A 592 6.06 -24.66 -55.82
C VAL A 592 6.39 -26.16 -55.89
N SER A 593 7.20 -26.59 -56.87
CA SER A 593 7.47 -28.01 -57.18
C SER A 593 8.58 -28.69 -56.38
N GLN A 594 9.36 -27.96 -55.56
CA GLN A 594 10.39 -28.53 -54.67
C GLN A 594 9.87 -28.76 -53.24
N GLU A 595 10.59 -29.48 -52.38
CA GLU A 595 10.13 -29.81 -51.01
C GLU A 595 10.31 -28.66 -49.99
N GLY A 596 9.26 -28.27 -49.26
CA GLY A 596 9.31 -27.33 -48.12
C GLY A 596 8.08 -26.42 -47.94
N PHE A 597 7.88 -25.84 -46.76
CA PHE A 597 6.69 -25.01 -46.44
C PHE A 597 6.95 -23.49 -46.41
N GLY A 598 8.17 -23.02 -46.69
CA GLY A 598 8.51 -21.60 -46.58
C GLY A 598 8.62 -21.08 -45.14
N LEU A 599 8.70 -21.97 -44.15
CA LEU A 599 8.82 -21.62 -42.73
C LEU A 599 10.27 -21.58 -42.22
N GLY A 600 11.18 -22.34 -42.84
CA GLY A 600 12.56 -22.50 -42.36
C GLY A 600 13.34 -21.18 -42.34
N LEU A 601 13.34 -20.42 -43.44
CA LEU A 601 14.04 -19.12 -43.50
C LEU A 601 13.35 -18.04 -42.66
N ASN A 602 12.03 -18.11 -42.50
CA ASN A 602 11.31 -17.23 -41.57
C ASN A 602 11.74 -17.48 -40.11
N LEU A 603 11.86 -18.76 -39.72
CA LEU A 603 12.36 -19.15 -38.41
C LEU A 603 13.80 -18.66 -38.21
N VAL A 604 14.67 -18.78 -39.22
CA VAL A 604 16.03 -18.24 -39.19
C VAL A 604 16.02 -16.72 -39.01
N LYS A 605 15.20 -15.98 -39.77
CA LYS A 605 15.05 -14.52 -39.64
C LYS A 605 14.62 -14.11 -38.24
N ARG A 606 13.68 -14.84 -37.63
CA ARG A 606 13.25 -14.61 -36.24
C ARG A 606 14.37 -14.82 -35.25
N ILE A 607 15.08 -15.95 -35.33
CA ILE A 607 16.21 -16.26 -34.43
C ILE A 607 17.29 -15.19 -34.56
N CYS A 608 17.61 -14.76 -35.78
CA CYS A 608 18.61 -13.73 -36.01
C CYS A 608 18.21 -12.37 -35.44
N ASN A 609 16.94 -11.97 -35.56
CA ASN A 609 16.43 -10.75 -34.94
C ASN A 609 16.46 -10.82 -33.41
N GLU A 610 16.12 -11.97 -32.82
CA GLU A 610 16.16 -12.16 -31.35
C GLU A 610 17.59 -12.09 -30.81
N GLU A 611 18.56 -12.67 -31.51
CA GLU A 611 19.95 -12.82 -31.05
C GLU A 611 20.90 -11.76 -31.64
N ASN A 612 20.37 -10.74 -32.33
CA ASN A 612 21.14 -9.69 -33.01
C ASN A 612 22.19 -10.22 -34.01
N VAL A 613 21.88 -11.32 -34.71
CA VAL A 613 22.70 -11.88 -35.79
C VAL A 613 22.33 -11.16 -37.10
N GLY A 614 23.32 -10.62 -37.80
CA GLY A 614 23.10 -9.99 -39.09
C GLY A 614 22.75 -11.04 -40.17
N ILE A 615 21.81 -10.74 -41.07
CA ILE A 615 21.49 -11.58 -42.22
C ILE A 615 21.74 -10.79 -43.50
N LYS A 616 22.44 -11.40 -44.45
CA LYS A 616 22.64 -10.87 -45.79
C LYS A 616 22.40 -11.96 -46.83
N LEU A 617 21.57 -11.67 -47.83
CA LEU A 617 21.32 -12.53 -48.98
C LEU A 617 21.81 -11.82 -50.25
N GLU A 618 22.65 -12.50 -51.02
CA GLU A 618 23.10 -12.07 -52.34
C GLU A 618 22.78 -13.17 -53.36
N SER A 619 22.23 -12.83 -54.51
CA SER A 619 21.96 -13.81 -55.57
C SER A 619 22.21 -13.19 -56.94
N GLY A 620 22.96 -13.91 -57.78
CA GLY A 620 23.20 -13.61 -59.18
C GLY A 620 22.49 -14.62 -60.09
N LYS A 621 22.78 -14.56 -61.40
CA LYS A 621 22.12 -15.43 -62.41
C LYS A 621 22.28 -16.93 -62.11
N ASP A 622 23.45 -17.33 -61.63
CA ASP A 622 23.83 -18.73 -61.43
C ASP A 622 24.41 -19.01 -60.03
N TRP A 623 24.17 -18.12 -59.05
CA TRP A 623 24.65 -18.32 -57.68
C TRP A 623 23.77 -17.62 -56.63
N ALA A 624 23.77 -18.16 -55.41
CA ALA A 624 23.19 -17.53 -54.23
C ALA A 624 24.12 -17.70 -53.02
N SER A 625 24.12 -16.70 -52.14
CA SER A 625 24.92 -16.65 -50.92
C SER A 625 24.09 -16.12 -49.76
N PHE A 626 24.04 -16.91 -48.69
CA PHE A 626 23.45 -16.53 -47.40
C PHE A 626 24.57 -16.31 -46.40
N THR A 627 24.64 -15.13 -45.81
CA THR A 627 25.64 -14.77 -44.80
C THR A 627 24.97 -14.39 -43.48
N TYR A 628 25.45 -15.01 -42.40
CA TYR A 628 25.01 -14.79 -41.02
C TYR A 628 26.16 -14.24 -40.19
N THR A 629 25.98 -13.05 -39.61
CA THR A 629 27.04 -12.33 -38.88
C THR A 629 26.78 -12.40 -37.38
N PHE A 630 27.57 -13.23 -36.68
CA PHE A 630 27.54 -13.38 -35.23
C PHE A 630 28.48 -12.35 -34.56
N LYS A 631 27.94 -11.54 -33.66
CA LYS A 631 28.68 -10.49 -32.94
C LYS A 631 29.31 -11.02 -31.65
N GLY A 632 30.40 -10.38 -31.20
CA GLY A 632 30.99 -10.67 -29.89
C GLY A 632 31.84 -11.95 -29.86
N VAL A 633 32.53 -12.25 -30.96
CA VAL A 633 33.48 -13.37 -31.03
C VAL A 633 34.64 -13.10 -30.07
N LEU A 634 34.93 -14.07 -29.19
CA LEU A 634 35.99 -13.99 -28.17
C LEU A 634 37.36 -14.36 -28.72
#